data_AF-X0VLZ0-F1
#
_entry.id   AF-X0VLZ0-F1
#
_cell.length_a   1.000
_cell.length_b   1.000
_cell.length_c   1.000
_cell.angle_alpha   90.00
_cell.angle_beta   90.00
_cell.angle_gamma   90.00
#
_symmetry.space_group_name_H-M   'P 1'
#
loop_
_entity.id
_entity.type
_entity.pdbx_description
1 polymer ?
#
loop_
_entity_poly.entity_id
_entity_poly.type
_entity_poly.pdbx_seq_one_letter_code
_entity_poly.pdbx_strand_id
1 'polypeptide(L)' 'GLNSPFREILPRGTPEQIREHVRKNIQIMSHGGGFVFQQVHNIMADVPPENIVAMFEAARERPIG' A
#
# COMPACT_ATOMS: atom_id res chain seq x y z
N GLY A 1 -11.07 -13.34 -10.86
CA GLY A 1 -10.34 -13.54 -9.59
C GLY A 1 -9.24 -12.51 -9.53
N LEU A 2 -9.44 -11.45 -8.74
CA LEU A 2 -8.46 -10.38 -8.58
C LEU A 2 -7.54 -10.76 -7.43
N ASN A 3 -6.39 -11.36 -7.75
CA ASN A 3 -5.29 -11.44 -6.78
C ASN A 3 -4.81 -10.00 -6.56
N SER A 4 -5.12 -9.43 -5.40
CA SER A 4 -4.64 -8.09 -5.04
C SER A 4 -3.11 -8.15 -4.92
N PRO A 5 -2.34 -7.31 -5.65
CA PRO A 5 -0.88 -7.32 -5.61
C PRO A 5 -0.33 -7.07 -4.19
N PHE A 6 -1.13 -6.52 -3.28
CA PHE A 6 -0.80 -6.39 -1.86
C PHE A 6 -0.52 -7.72 -1.15
N ARG A 7 -1.23 -8.81 -1.49
CA ARG A 7 -0.98 -10.14 -0.89
C ARG A 7 0.40 -10.71 -1.25
N GLU A 8 0.97 -10.30 -2.38
CA GLU A 8 2.26 -10.78 -2.85
C GLU A 8 3.40 -9.86 -2.42
N ILE A 9 3.20 -8.54 -2.45
CA ILE A 9 4.26 -7.56 -2.18
C ILE A 9 4.46 -7.29 -0.69
N LEU A 10 3.43 -7.34 0.16
CA LEU A 10 3.59 -7.09 1.60
C LEU A 10 4.50 -8.12 2.31
N PRO A 11 4.37 -9.45 2.07
CA PRO A 11 5.23 -10.42 2.74
C PRO A 11 6.64 -10.56 2.12
N ARG A 12 6.82 -10.15 0.85
CA ARG A 12 8.05 -10.46 0.08
C ARG A 12 8.84 -9.25 -0.43
N GLY A 13 8.19 -8.08 -0.51
CA GLY A 13 8.80 -6.87 -1.00
C GLY A 13 9.67 -6.18 0.06
N THR A 14 10.54 -5.30 -0.39
CA THR A 14 11.27 -4.39 0.50
C THR A 14 10.38 -3.21 0.92
N PRO A 15 10.70 -2.53 2.04
CA PRO A 15 10.02 -1.30 2.43
C PRO A 15 9.91 -0.26 1.31
N GLU A 16 10.99 -0.02 0.55
CA GLU A 16 11.00 0.86 -0.61
C GLU A 16 9.99 0.44 -1.70
N GLN A 17 9.98 -0.84 -2.07
CA GLN A 17 9.03 -1.36 -3.06
C GLN A 17 7.58 -1.20 -2.60
N ILE A 18 7.32 -1.37 -1.30
CA ILE A 18 6.00 -1.16 -0.72
C ILE A 18 5.60 0.32 -0.78
N ARG A 19 6.50 1.24 -0.42
CA ARG A 19 6.25 2.68 -0.52
C ARG A 19 5.90 3.09 -1.95
N GLU A 20 6.68 2.65 -2.94
CA GLU A 20 6.43 2.94 -4.36
C GLU A 20 5.09 2.38 -4.82
N HIS A 21 4.77 1.13 -4.45
CA HIS A 21 3.51 0.48 -4.79
C HIS A 21 2.30 1.23 -4.22
N VAL A 22 2.36 1.61 -2.94
CA VAL A 22 1.30 2.37 -2.26
C VAL A 22 1.12 3.74 -2.90
N ARG A 23 2.20 4.49 -3.14
CA ARG A 23 2.16 5.82 -3.79
C ARG A 23 1.54 5.75 -5.19
N LYS A 24 1.95 4.77 -6.00
CA LYS A 24 1.41 4.58 -7.36
C LYS A 24 -0.09 4.30 -7.33
N ASN A 25 -0.54 3.43 -6.43
CA ASN A 25 -1.97 3.11 -6.30
C ASN A 25 -2.77 4.32 -5.84
N ILE A 26 -2.27 5.08 -4.85
CA ILE A 26 -2.92 6.32 -4.41
C ILE A 26 -3.03 7.29 -5.59
N GLN A 27 -1.95 7.55 -6.33
CA GLN A 27 -1.95 8.49 -7.47
C GLN A 27 -2.96 8.10 -8.57
N ILE A 28 -3.06 6.80 -8.88
CA ILE A 28 -4.01 6.29 -9.89
C ILE A 28 -5.44 6.42 -9.39
N MET A 29 -5.70 6.08 -8.12
CA MET A 29 -7.05 5.94 -7.59
C MET A 29 -7.61 7.23 -6.95
N SER A 30 -6.76 8.21 -6.63
CA SER A 30 -7.17 9.50 -6.05
C SER A 30 -7.59 10.55 -7.07
N HIS A 31 -7.53 10.24 -8.38
CA HIS A 31 -7.97 11.14 -9.44
C HIS A 31 -9.46 11.47 -9.26
N GLY A 32 -9.77 12.74 -9.01
CA GLY A 32 -11.14 13.23 -8.78
C GLY A 32 -11.56 13.34 -7.31
N GLY A 33 -10.66 13.06 -6.36
CA GLY A 33 -10.97 13.11 -4.93
C GLY A 33 -11.80 11.92 -4.45
N GLY A 34 -12.11 11.87 -3.15
CA GLY A 34 -12.98 10.83 -2.56
C GLY A 34 -12.31 9.46 -2.35
N PHE A 35 -10.99 9.34 -2.52
CA PHE A 35 -10.28 8.07 -2.29
C PHE A 35 -9.96 7.85 -0.81
N VAL A 36 -10.38 6.70 -0.28
CA VAL A 36 -9.99 6.21 1.04
C VAL A 36 -9.06 5.01 0.84
N PHE A 37 -7.81 5.13 1.28
CA PHE A 37 -6.88 4.00 1.28
C PHE A 37 -7.32 2.99 2.33
N GLN A 38 -7.61 1.75 1.89
CA GLN A 38 -7.91 0.62 2.74
C GLN A 38 -7.22 -0.62 2.18
N GLN A 39 -6.70 -1.46 3.07
CA GLN A 39 -6.23 -2.79 2.69
C GLN A 39 -7.44 -3.67 2.34
N VAL A 40 -7.42 -4.30 1.17
CA VAL A 40 -8.50 -5.17 0.68
C VAL A 40 -8.56 -6.50 1.46
N HIS A 41 -7.49 -6.85 2.18
CA HIS A 41 -7.37 -8.09 2.97
C HIS A 41 -6.64 -7.86 4.30
N ASN A 42 -6.86 -8.76 5.26
CA ASN A 42 -6.17 -8.76 6.55
C ASN A 42 -4.65 -8.92 6.37
N ILE A 43 -3.89 -8.23 7.21
CA ILE A 43 -2.44 -8.45 7.35
C ILE A 43 -2.25 -9.84 7.99
N MET A 44 -1.51 -10.72 7.31
CA MET A 44 -1.21 -12.07 7.78
C MET A 44 0.03 -12.06 8.70
N ALA A 45 0.17 -13.08 9.55
CA ALA A 45 1.23 -13.12 10.57
C ALA A 45 2.66 -13.21 10.01
N ASP A 46 2.79 -13.53 8.72
CA ASP A 46 4.05 -13.65 7.99
C ASP A 46 4.51 -12.32 7.36
N VAL A 47 3.76 -11.23 7.51
CA VAL A 47 4.15 -9.91 7.01
C VAL A 47 5.15 -9.25 7.97
N PRO A 48 6.36 -8.89 7.52
CA PRO A 48 7.33 -8.20 8.35
C PRO A 48 6.78 -6.86 8.91
N PRO A 49 7.04 -6.51 10.18
CA PRO A 49 6.57 -5.24 10.76
C PRO A 49 7.02 -4.00 9.99
N GLU A 50 8.23 -3.99 9.45
CA GLU A 50 8.81 -2.88 8.69
C GLU A 50 8.00 -2.59 7.42
N ASN A 51 7.48 -3.65 6.79
CA ASN A 51 6.65 -3.59 5.60
C ASN A 51 5.28 -2.98 5.91
N ILE A 52 4.73 -3.27 7.10
CA ILE A 52 3.48 -2.65 7.59
C ILE A 52 3.70 -1.16 7.85
N VAL A 53 4.80 -0.80 8.52
CA VAL A 53 5.15 0.60 8.79
C VAL A 53 5.32 1.37 7.49
N ALA A 54 6.10 0.84 6.54
CA ALA A 54 6.33 1.47 5.23
C ALA A 54 5.02 1.70 4.45
N MET A 55 4.08 0.77 4.52
CA MET A 55 2.75 0.90 3.93
C MET A 55 1.95 2.06 4.55
N PHE A 56 1.90 2.15 5.88
CA PHE A 56 1.19 3.23 6.57
C PHE A 56 1.86 4.59 6.36
N GLU A 57 3.19 4.66 6.37
CA GLU A 57 3.93 5.88 6.06
C GLU A 57 3.58 6.39 4.66
N ALA A 58 3.66 5.52 3.64
CA ALA A 58 3.32 5.88 2.27
C ALA A 58 1.84 6.27 2.09
N ALA A 59 0.93 5.69 2.88
CA ALA A 59 -0.49 6.07 2.85
C ALA A 59 -0.78 7.41 3.56
N ARG A 60 0.04 7.79 4.55
CA ARG A 60 -0.08 9.06 5.27
C ARG A 60 0.61 10.22 4.55
N GLU A 61 1.60 9.92 3.71
CA GLU A 61 2.20 10.90 2.82
C GLU A 61 1.10 11.50 1.93
N ARG A 62 0.81 12.78 2.13
CA ARG A 62 -0.14 13.50 1.28
C ARG A 62 0.36 13.45 -0.16
N PRO A 63 -0.50 13.15 -1.15
CA PRO A 63 -0.20 13.53 -2.52
C PRO A 63 0.02 15.04 -2.50
N ILE A 64 1.17 15.50 -2.97
CA ILE A 64 1.36 16.92 -3.26
C ILE A 64 0.28 17.27 -4.29
N GLY A 65 -0.50 18.31 -3.97
CA GLY A 65 -1.69 18.72 -4.73
C GLY A 65 -1.42 18.99 -6.20
#